data_AF-A0A151LYU2-F1
#
_entry.id   AF-A0A151LYU2-F1
#
_cell.length_a   1.000
_cell.length_b   1.000
_cell.length_c   1.000
_cell.angle_alpha   90.00
_cell.angle_beta   90.00
_cell.angle_gamma   90.00
#
_symmetry.space_group_name_H-M   'P 1'
#
loop_
_entity.id
_entity.type
_entity.pdbx_description
1 polymer ?
#
loop_
_entity_poly.entity_id
_entity_poly.type
_entity_poly.pdbx_seq_one_letter_code
_entity_poly.pdbx_strand_id
1 'polypeptide(L)'
;MQLFLDNNSIEVIPENYFNAIPKVTFLRLNYNKLSDDGIPPNVFNVSSILDLQLSHNQLTKIPPISAQLEHLHLDHNRIQNVSGTQICPASISIEDYVPYNDFPRLRYLRLDGNDIQPPIPLDIMICFRLLQAIVI
;
A
#
# COMPACT_ATOMS: atom_id res chain seq x y z
N MET A 1 0.91 4.73 16.96
CA MET A 1 1.04 6.21 16.88
C MET A 1 0.40 6.66 15.58
N GLN A 2 -0.13 7.88 15.49
CA GLN A 2 -0.82 8.35 14.29
C GLN A 2 -0.05 9.51 13.68
N LEU A 3 0.10 9.53 12.35
CA LEU A 3 0.71 10.63 11.59
C LEU A 3 -0.25 11.08 10.50
N PHE A 4 -0.68 12.34 10.58
CA PHE A 4 -1.65 12.94 9.68
C PHE A 4 -0.99 14.05 8.87
N LEU A 5 -0.95 13.86 7.55
CA LEU A 5 -0.34 14.77 6.58
C LEU A 5 -1.31 15.07 5.42
N ASP A 6 -2.61 14.86 5.64
CA ASP A 6 -3.65 15.13 4.66
C ASP A 6 -3.68 16.61 4.23
N ASN A 7 -4.15 16.87 3.00
CA ASN A 7 -4.39 18.23 2.47
C ASN A 7 -3.14 19.11 2.42
N ASN A 8 -2.02 18.54 1.98
CA ASN A 8 -0.80 19.27 1.73
C ASN A 8 -0.46 19.26 0.23
N SER A 9 0.70 19.80 -0.13
CA SER A 9 1.26 19.72 -1.48
C SER A 9 2.46 18.79 -1.52
N ILE A 10 2.40 17.65 -0.82
CA ILE A 10 3.50 16.68 -0.82
C ILE A 10 3.55 16.03 -2.20
N GLU A 11 4.63 16.29 -2.91
CA GLU A 11 4.92 15.69 -4.22
C GLU A 11 5.94 14.55 -4.10
N VAL A 12 6.86 14.63 -3.13
CA VAL A 12 7.94 13.67 -2.93
C VAL A 12 8.09 13.32 -1.45
N ILE A 13 8.23 12.03 -1.15
CA ILE A 13 8.60 11.53 0.18
C ILE A 13 10.10 11.21 0.16
N PRO A 14 10.90 11.67 1.12
CA PRO A 14 12.31 11.29 1.20
C PRO A 14 12.49 9.78 1.41
N GLU A 15 13.60 9.22 0.91
CA GLU A 15 13.96 7.83 1.17
C GLU A 15 14.00 7.54 2.67
N ASN A 16 13.51 6.37 3.07
CA ASN A 16 13.52 5.89 4.45
C ASN A 16 12.81 6.80 5.48
N TYR A 17 12.00 7.77 5.07
CA TYR A 17 11.39 8.75 5.99
C TYR A 17 10.59 8.07 7.12
N PHE A 18 9.76 7.07 6.77
CA PHE A 18 8.94 6.36 7.75
C PHE A 18 9.72 5.32 8.58
N ASN A 19 10.92 4.90 8.14
CA ASN A 19 11.80 4.03 8.92
C ASN A 19 12.33 4.75 10.19
N ALA A 20 12.47 6.08 10.14
CA ALA A 20 12.89 6.89 11.28
C ALA A 20 11.79 7.05 12.36
N ILE A 21 10.54 6.67 12.06
CA ILE A 21 9.41 6.77 12.98
C ILE A 21 8.73 5.40 13.17
N PRO A 22 9.44 4.41 13.73
CA PRO A 22 9.03 3.00 13.72
C PRO A 22 7.78 2.68 14.55
N LYS A 23 7.16 3.66 15.21
CA LYS A 23 5.93 3.48 16.00
C LYS A 23 4.65 3.93 15.28
N VAL A 24 4.76 4.47 14.06
CA VAL A 24 3.58 4.91 13.28
C VAL A 24 2.76 3.68 12.90
N THR A 25 1.48 3.71 13.28
CA THR A 25 0.52 2.64 12.99
C THR A 25 -0.55 3.08 12.01
N PHE A 26 -0.91 4.37 12.00
CA PHE A 26 -1.84 4.97 11.05
C PHE A 26 -1.13 6.12 10.35
N LEU A 27 -1.02 6.04 9.04
CA LEU A 27 -0.39 7.05 8.20
C LEU A 27 -1.41 7.58 7.18
N ARG A 28 -1.71 8.87 7.27
CA ARG A 28 -2.61 9.54 6.34
C ARG A 28 -1.88 10.57 5.49
N LEU A 29 -1.99 10.41 4.18
CA LEU A 29 -1.39 11.24 3.14
C LEU A 29 -2.44 11.62 2.08
N ASN A 30 -3.72 11.61 2.42
CA ASN A 30 -4.79 11.90 1.47
C ASN A 30 -4.72 13.34 0.96
N TYR A 31 -5.25 13.60 -0.23
CA TYR A 31 -5.29 14.95 -0.81
C TYR A 31 -3.90 15.61 -0.84
N ASN A 32 -2.93 14.88 -1.41
CA ASN A 32 -1.60 15.39 -1.71
C ASN A 32 -1.38 15.32 -3.23
N LYS A 33 -0.13 15.45 -3.67
CA LYS A 33 0.25 15.42 -5.08
C LYS A 33 1.23 14.28 -5.38
N LEU A 34 1.18 13.20 -4.58
CA LEU A 34 2.08 12.07 -4.75
C LEU A 34 1.81 11.41 -6.10
N SER A 35 2.87 11.23 -6.88
CA SER A 35 2.92 10.40 -8.07
C SER A 35 3.87 9.22 -7.83
N ASP A 36 3.94 8.29 -8.76
CA ASP A 36 4.85 7.13 -8.66
C ASP A 36 6.32 7.58 -8.49
N ASP A 37 6.74 8.64 -9.17
CA ASP A 37 8.11 9.20 -9.06
C ASP A 37 8.40 9.86 -7.70
N GLY A 38 7.34 10.28 -7.01
CA GLY A 38 7.41 10.89 -5.69
C GLY A 38 7.48 9.90 -4.53
N ILE A 39 7.34 8.61 -4.81
CA ILE A 39 7.33 7.55 -3.80
C ILE A 39 8.58 6.69 -4.00
N PRO A 40 9.58 6.81 -3.10
CA PRO A 40 10.72 5.93 -3.14
C PRO A 40 10.31 4.47 -2.95
N PRO A 41 11.03 3.52 -3.56
CA PRO A 41 10.84 2.11 -3.30
C PRO A 41 10.92 1.82 -1.80
N ASN A 42 10.02 0.97 -1.31
CA ASN A 42 9.99 0.52 0.10
C ASN A 42 9.68 1.60 1.15
N VAL A 43 9.34 2.84 0.79
CA VAL A 43 9.07 3.89 1.78
C VAL A 43 7.92 3.52 2.73
N PHE A 44 6.95 2.74 2.26
CA PHE A 44 5.83 2.20 3.05
C PHE A 44 6.06 0.75 3.52
N ASN A 45 7.23 0.16 3.28
CA ASN A 45 7.58 -1.16 3.80
C ASN A 45 8.06 -1.04 5.26
N VAL A 46 7.15 -0.56 6.11
CA VAL A 46 7.39 -0.32 7.54
C VAL A 46 6.40 -1.18 8.30
N SER A 47 6.90 -2.18 9.04
CA SER A 47 6.08 -3.22 9.68
C SER A 47 5.13 -2.71 10.77
N SER A 48 5.33 -1.50 11.27
CA SER A 48 4.42 -0.90 12.25
C SER A 48 3.19 -0.25 11.62
N ILE A 49 3.22 0.09 10.32
CA ILE A 49 2.08 0.72 9.63
C ILE A 49 1.02 -0.35 9.35
N LEU A 50 -0.17 -0.16 9.90
CA LEU A 50 -1.32 -1.06 9.73
C LEU A 50 -2.40 -0.45 8.82
N ASP A 51 -2.49 0.88 8.80
CA ASP A 51 -3.46 1.63 8.01
C ASP A 51 -2.74 2.74 7.22
N LEU A 52 -2.80 2.63 5.90
CA LEU A 52 -2.17 3.56 4.97
C LEU A 52 -3.23 4.19 4.07
N GLN A 53 -3.34 5.52 4.15
CA GLN A 53 -4.29 6.28 3.35
C GLN A 53 -3.58 7.21 2.37
N LEU A 54 -3.78 6.93 1.08
CA LEU A 54 -3.19 7.63 -0.07
C LEU A 54 -4.27 8.10 -1.06
N SER A 55 -5.52 8.21 -0.61
CA SER A 55 -6.65 8.62 -1.43
C SER A 55 -6.46 10.04 -1.97
N HIS A 56 -7.01 10.33 -3.15
CA HIS A 56 -6.86 11.65 -3.80
C HIS A 56 -5.39 12.08 -3.99
N ASN A 57 -4.62 11.23 -4.65
CA ASN A 57 -3.27 11.54 -5.14
C ASN A 57 -3.23 11.33 -6.67
N GLN A 58 -2.03 11.17 -7.25
CA GLN A 58 -1.81 11.02 -8.69
C GLN A 58 -1.12 9.69 -9.03
N LEU A 59 -1.33 8.67 -8.20
CA LEU A 59 -0.69 7.36 -8.34
C LEU A 59 -1.24 6.60 -9.55
N THR A 60 -0.34 6.01 -10.33
CA THR A 60 -0.72 5.12 -11.45
C THR A 60 -0.49 3.64 -11.11
N LYS A 61 0.24 3.38 -10.02
CA LYS A 61 0.53 2.04 -9.50
C LYS A 61 0.29 1.97 -8.00
N ILE A 62 0.04 0.76 -7.52
CA ILE A 62 0.04 0.47 -6.08
C ILE A 62 1.50 0.42 -5.61
N PRO A 63 1.91 1.21 -4.60
CA PRO A 63 3.27 1.17 -4.10
C PRO A 63 3.55 -0.14 -3.33
N PRO A 64 4.82 -0.59 -3.24
CA PRO A 64 5.18 -1.70 -2.37
C PRO A 64 4.81 -1.41 -0.91
N ILE A 65 4.16 -2.39 -0.27
CA ILE A 65 3.67 -2.30 1.11
C ILE A 65 4.33 -3.35 1.99
N SER A 66 4.29 -3.15 3.31
CA SER A 66 4.70 -4.18 4.25
C SER A 66 3.68 -5.32 4.31
N ALA A 67 4.15 -6.55 4.63
CA ALA A 67 3.27 -7.68 4.91
C ALA A 67 2.33 -7.44 6.11
N GLN A 68 2.67 -6.52 7.02
CA GLN A 68 1.84 -6.20 8.18
C GLN A 68 0.66 -5.27 7.88
N LEU A 69 0.61 -4.65 6.69
CA LEU A 69 -0.43 -3.68 6.38
C LEU A 69 -1.80 -4.37 6.33
N GLU A 70 -2.79 -3.81 7.03
CA GLU A 70 -4.14 -4.37 7.12
C GLU A 70 -5.14 -3.61 6.24
N HIS A 71 -5.01 -2.28 6.15
CA HIS A 71 -5.87 -1.42 5.35
C HIS A 71 -5.07 -0.53 4.40
N LEU A 72 -5.45 -0.54 3.13
CA LEU A 72 -4.87 0.29 2.09
C LEU A 72 -5.97 1.06 1.35
N HIS A 73 -5.89 2.39 1.41
CA HIS A 73 -6.78 3.28 0.69
C HIS A 73 -6.04 3.99 -0.44
N LEU A 74 -6.48 3.71 -1.67
CA LEU A 74 -5.92 4.24 -2.90
C LEU A 74 -7.02 4.81 -3.81
N ASP A 75 -8.23 5.03 -3.28
CA ASP A 75 -9.34 5.58 -4.04
C ASP A 75 -9.02 6.98 -4.59
N HIS A 76 -9.65 7.32 -5.71
CA HIS A 76 -9.46 8.59 -6.39
C HIS A 76 -7.99 8.86 -6.77
N ASN A 77 -7.34 7.87 -7.36
CA ASN A 77 -6.02 7.99 -8.02
C ASN A 77 -6.18 7.72 -9.54
N ARG A 78 -5.12 7.34 -10.24
CA ARG A 78 -5.11 7.04 -11.69
C ARG A 78 -4.59 5.62 -11.98
N ILE A 79 -4.87 4.68 -11.07
CA ILE A 79 -4.40 3.30 -11.17
C ILE A 79 -5.19 2.59 -12.25
N GLN A 80 -4.51 2.00 -13.23
CA GLN A 80 -5.16 1.32 -14.36
C GLN A 80 -5.13 -0.19 -14.23
N ASN A 81 -4.05 -0.73 -13.66
CA ASN A 81 -3.81 -2.15 -13.56
C ASN A 81 -3.37 -2.52 -12.15
N VAL A 82 -3.84 -3.66 -11.68
CA VAL A 82 -3.44 -4.23 -10.40
C VAL A 82 -2.90 -5.63 -10.65
N SER A 83 -1.70 -5.94 -10.19
CA SER A 83 -1.18 -7.30 -10.22
C SER A 83 -0.76 -7.72 -8.82
N GLY A 84 -1.36 -8.80 -8.33
CA GLY A 84 -0.97 -9.44 -7.07
C GLY A 84 0.53 -9.71 -7.04
N THR A 85 1.12 -10.23 -8.11
CA THR A 85 2.58 -10.51 -8.14
C THR A 85 3.47 -9.28 -7.94
N GLN A 86 3.01 -8.08 -8.29
CA GLN A 86 3.79 -6.84 -8.14
C GLN A 86 3.64 -6.22 -6.75
N ILE A 87 2.47 -6.38 -6.14
CA ILE A 87 2.12 -5.76 -4.86
C ILE A 87 2.26 -6.72 -3.69
N CYS A 88 2.40 -8.03 -3.96
CA CYS A 88 2.56 -9.03 -2.93
C CYS A 88 3.86 -8.75 -2.19
N PRO A 89 3.83 -8.51 -0.86
CA PRO A 89 5.04 -8.33 -0.09
C PRO A 89 5.79 -9.66 -0.05
N ALA A 90 6.68 -9.87 -1.01
CA ALA A 90 7.47 -11.08 -1.14
C ALA A 90 8.62 -11.03 -0.12
N SER A 91 8.49 -11.82 0.94
CA SER A 91 9.64 -12.51 1.54
C SER A 91 9.42 -14.02 1.36
N ILE A 92 9.22 -14.45 0.11
CA ILE A 92 9.16 -15.87 -0.24
C ILE A 92 10.43 -16.19 -1.02
N SER A 93 11.55 -16.22 -0.31
CA SER A 93 12.67 -17.08 -0.69
C SER A 93 12.23 -18.50 -0.32
N ILE A 94 12.12 -19.41 -1.27
CA ILE A 94 11.69 -20.81 -1.05
C ILE A 94 12.67 -21.57 -0.12
N GLU A 95 13.81 -20.96 0.21
CA GLU A 95 14.90 -21.56 0.98
C GLU A 95 14.92 -21.16 2.47
N ASP A 96 14.16 -20.15 2.89
CA ASP A 96 14.18 -19.68 4.27
C ASP A 96 12.90 -20.06 5.00
N TYR A 97 13.05 -20.61 6.21
CA TYR A 97 11.97 -20.87 7.16
C TYR A 97 11.17 -19.58 7.39
N VAL A 98 10.04 -19.42 6.68
CA VAL A 98 9.21 -18.21 6.74
C VAL A 98 8.67 -18.06 8.17
N PRO A 99 9.10 -17.04 8.93
CA PRO A 99 8.51 -16.78 10.24
C PRO A 99 7.02 -16.53 10.03
N TYR A 100 6.17 -17.08 10.92
CA TYR A 100 4.70 -16.94 10.86
C TYR A 100 4.21 -15.48 10.79
N ASN A 101 5.08 -14.51 11.06
CA ASN A 101 4.77 -13.09 11.00
C ASN A 101 4.83 -12.49 9.59
N ASP A 102 5.45 -13.13 8.58
CA ASP A 102 5.65 -12.51 7.26
C ASP A 102 4.53 -12.78 6.24
N PHE A 103 3.41 -13.37 6.67
CA PHE A 103 2.25 -13.52 5.80
C PHE A 103 1.56 -12.18 5.54
N PRO A 104 1.20 -11.85 4.28
CA PRO A 104 0.46 -10.64 3.96
C PRO A 104 -0.86 -10.55 4.74
N ARG A 105 -1.06 -9.44 5.45
CA ARG A 105 -2.21 -9.23 6.36
C ARG A 105 -3.32 -8.35 5.81
N LEU A 106 -3.22 -7.91 4.56
CA LEU A 106 -4.18 -6.98 3.98
C LEU A 106 -5.61 -7.54 4.02
N ARG A 107 -6.52 -6.80 4.64
CA ARG A 107 -7.94 -7.14 4.83
C ARG A 107 -8.84 -6.27 3.99
N TYR A 108 -8.44 -5.02 3.77
CA TYR A 108 -9.23 -4.03 3.07
C TYR A 108 -8.38 -3.29 2.05
N LEU A 109 -8.81 -3.35 0.79
CA LEU A 109 -8.19 -2.65 -0.32
C LEU A 109 -9.24 -1.78 -1.02
N ARG A 110 -9.06 -0.47 -0.94
CA ARG A 110 -9.99 0.51 -1.53
C ARG A 110 -9.37 1.16 -2.77
N LEU A 111 -10.03 1.02 -3.90
CA LEU A 111 -9.56 1.38 -5.24
C LEU A 111 -10.63 2.11 -6.07
N ASP A 112 -11.80 2.44 -5.52
CA ASP A 112 -12.85 3.18 -6.23
C ASP A 112 -12.36 4.53 -6.77
N GLY A 113 -12.92 4.99 -7.88
CA GLY A 113 -12.51 6.26 -8.49
C GLY A 113 -11.11 6.23 -9.13
N ASN A 114 -10.57 5.05 -9.41
CA ASN A 114 -9.41 4.84 -10.30
C ASN A 114 -9.86 4.47 -11.72
N ASP A 115 -8.88 4.22 -12.61
CA ASP A 115 -9.08 3.85 -14.02
C ASP A 115 -8.99 2.32 -14.23
N ILE A 116 -9.40 1.53 -13.23
CA ILE A 116 -9.23 0.07 -13.24
C ILE A 116 -10.26 -0.58 -14.16
N GLN A 117 -9.77 -1.41 -15.08
CA GLN A 117 -10.64 -2.25 -15.91
C GLN A 117 -10.86 -3.62 -15.27
N PRO A 118 -12.12 -4.05 -15.07
CA PRO A 118 -12.42 -5.42 -14.66
C PRO A 118 -11.94 -6.46 -15.69
N PRO A 119 -11.66 -7.71 -15.26
CA PRO A 119 -11.78 -8.22 -13.89
C PRO A 119 -10.55 -7.90 -13.03
N ILE A 120 -10.75 -7.83 -11.70
CA ILE A 120 -9.64 -7.78 -10.74
C ILE A 120 -8.85 -9.11 -10.80
N PRO A 121 -7.53 -9.07 -10.98
CA PRO A 121 -6.73 -10.30 -11.10
C PRO A 121 -6.79 -11.21 -9.86
N LEU A 122 -6.93 -12.52 -10.11
CA LEU A 122 -7.04 -13.54 -9.07
C LEU A 122 -5.76 -13.67 -8.22
N ASP A 123 -4.61 -13.31 -8.77
CA ASP A 123 -3.33 -13.33 -8.07
C ASP A 123 -3.31 -12.43 -6.82
N ILE A 124 -4.12 -11.36 -6.80
CA ILE A 124 -4.33 -10.51 -5.63
C ILE A 124 -4.99 -11.32 -4.51
N MET A 125 -6.00 -12.14 -4.82
CA MET A 125 -6.69 -12.98 -3.84
C MET A 125 -5.77 -14.07 -3.29
N ILE A 126 -4.91 -14.60 -4.16
CA ILE A 126 -3.95 -15.66 -3.80
C ILE A 126 -2.89 -15.11 -2.84
N CYS A 127 -2.41 -13.88 -3.07
CA CYS A 127 -1.46 -13.22 -2.20
C CYS A 127 -2.10 -12.80 -0.86
N PHE A 128 -3.19 -12.04 -0.90
CA PHE A 128 -3.85 -11.51 0.29
C PHE A 128 -5.02 -12.40 0.69
N ARG A 129 -4.71 -13.56 1.26
CA ARG A 129 -5.73 -14.55 1.65
C ARG A 129 -6.68 -14.08 2.75
N LEU A 130 -6.31 -13.02 3.47
CA LEU A 130 -7.12 -12.40 4.52
C LEU A 130 -8.01 -11.25 4.02
N LEU A 131 -7.96 -10.96 2.71
CA LEU A 131 -8.73 -9.89 2.10
C LEU A 131 -10.24 -10.16 2.28
N GLN A 132 -10.92 -9.22 2.92
CA GLN A 132 -12.35 -9.31 3.24
C GLN A 132 -13.17 -8.50 2.25
N ALA A 133 -12.61 -7.41 1.73
CA ALA A 133 -13.26 -6.56 0.75
C ALA A 133 -12.24 -5.89 -0.18
N ILE A 134 -12.65 -5.81 -1.45
CA ILE A 134 -12.11 -4.85 -2.42
C ILE A 134 -13.26 -3.95 -2.82
N VAL A 135 -13.02 -2.64 -2.76
CA VAL A 135 -13.95 -1.64 -3.27
C VAL A 135 -13.34 -1.05 -4.53
N ILE A 136 -14.03 -1.15 -5.66
CA ILE A 136 -13.62 -0.67 -6.99
C ILE A 136 -14.73 0.14 -7.62
#